data_AF-A0A4U9HXD6-F1
#
_entry.id   AF-A0A4U9HXD6-F1
#
_cell.length_a   1.000
_cell.length_b   1.000
_cell.length_c   1.000
_cell.angle_alpha   90.00
_cell.angle_beta   90.00
_cell.angle_gamma   90.00
#
_symmetry.space_group_name_H-M   'P 1'
#
loop_
_entity.id
_entity.type
_entity.pdbx_description
1 polymer ?
#
loop_
_entity_poly.entity_id
_entity_poly.type
_entity_poly.pdbx_seq_one_letter_code
_entity_poly.pdbx_strand_id
1 'polypeptide(L)'
;MHFDREAGIETAQALFHQRGYDAVGISELTKALNINPPSLYAAYGSKAGLFGRCLARYVDEGNLPADKILIAGRSLAEAIEELFITAARLYVKSPLQRGCLVAEGMRADDEQARELAKPVCKTRNTVY
;
A
#
# COMPACT_ATOMS: atom_id res chain seq x y z
N MET A 1 8.13 -1.07 27.81
CA MET A 1 7.80 -1.73 26.53
C MET A 1 8.35 -0.88 25.41
N HIS A 2 9.18 -1.46 24.55
CA HIS A 2 9.68 -0.78 23.35
C HIS A 2 8.65 -1.00 22.25
N PHE A 3 8.19 0.08 21.63
CA PHE A 3 7.31 0.01 20.47
C PHE A 3 8.15 -0.22 19.22
N ASP A 4 7.93 -1.33 18.52
CA ASP A 4 8.55 -1.60 17.22
C ASP A 4 7.76 -0.88 16.12
N ARG A 5 8.41 0.14 15.53
CA ARG A 5 7.80 0.98 14.50
C ARG A 5 7.53 0.21 13.21
N GLU A 6 8.37 -0.76 12.85
CA GLU A 6 8.24 -1.54 11.62
C GLU A 6 7.10 -2.56 11.74
N ALA A 7 7.01 -3.26 12.87
CA ALA A 7 5.88 -4.14 13.16
C ALA A 7 4.54 -3.36 13.17
N GLY A 8 4.56 -2.11 13.61
CA GLY A 8 3.40 -1.22 13.55
C GLY A 8 2.99 -0.85 12.11
N ILE A 9 3.94 -0.69 11.18
CA ILE A 9 3.66 -0.43 9.76
C ILE A 9 3.01 -1.65 9.11
N GLU A 10 3.51 -2.86 9.37
CA GLU A 10 2.93 -4.10 8.84
C GLU A 10 1.48 -4.28 9.30
N THR A 11 1.24 -4.06 10.61
CA THR A 11 -0.11 -4.14 11.19
C THR A 11 -1.05 -3.11 10.57
N ALA A 12 -0.59 -1.85 10.44
CA ALA A 12 -1.38 -0.79 9.83
C ALA A 12 -1.66 -1.04 8.34
N GLN A 13 -0.68 -1.57 7.61
CA GLN A 13 -0.83 -1.94 6.19
C GLN A 13 -1.95 -2.96 6.01
N ALA A 14 -2.01 -4.01 6.83
CA ALA A 14 -3.07 -5.00 6.78
C ALA A 14 -4.47 -4.39 7.03
N LEU A 15 -4.58 -3.46 7.99
CA LEU A 15 -5.85 -2.74 8.26
C LEU A 15 -6.27 -1.87 7.08
N PHE A 16 -5.35 -1.08 6.53
CA PHE A 16 -5.64 -0.24 5.38
C PHE A 16 -5.99 -1.04 4.13
N HIS A 17 -5.38 -2.22 3.92
CA HIS A 17 -5.77 -3.12 2.83
C HIS A 17 -7.21 -3.65 2.98
N GLN A 18 -7.61 -4.03 4.18
CA GLN A 18 -8.92 -4.65 4.39
C GLN A 18 -10.07 -3.65 4.32
N ARG A 19 -9.83 -2.42 4.76
CA ARG A 19 -10.90 -1.45 5.03
C ARG A 19 -10.76 -0.16 4.23
N GLY A 20 -9.62 0.07 3.58
CA GLY A 20 -9.28 1.34 2.95
C GLY A 20 -8.84 2.40 3.96
N TYR A 21 -8.27 3.50 3.47
CA TYR A 21 -7.75 4.57 4.32
C TYR A 21 -8.84 5.19 5.20
N ASP A 22 -9.96 5.62 4.61
CA ASP A 22 -10.96 6.44 5.31
C ASP A 22 -11.68 5.68 6.43
N ALA A 23 -11.91 4.38 6.27
CA ALA A 23 -12.62 3.56 7.24
C ALA A 23 -11.78 3.14 8.47
N VAL A 24 -10.46 3.39 8.46
CA VAL A 24 -9.55 3.06 9.56
C VAL A 24 -9.30 4.31 10.41
N GLY A 25 -9.79 4.31 11.64
CA GLY A 25 -9.63 5.44 12.58
C GLY A 25 -8.32 5.41 13.37
N ILE A 26 -7.93 6.56 13.95
CA ILE A 26 -6.79 6.65 14.87
C ILE A 26 -6.97 5.71 16.07
N SER A 27 -8.16 5.66 16.66
CA SER A 27 -8.45 4.79 17.82
C SER A 27 -8.22 3.32 17.50
N GLU A 28 -8.67 2.86 16.33
CA GLU A 28 -8.46 1.51 15.83
C GLU A 28 -6.98 1.22 15.60
N LEU A 29 -6.25 2.13 14.94
CA LEU A 29 -4.80 2.00 14.75
C LEU A 29 -4.09 1.89 16.09
N THR A 30 -4.35 2.78 17.03
CA THR A 30 -3.71 2.76 18.35
C THR A 30 -3.99 1.47 19.11
N LYS A 31 -5.22 0.94 19.00
CA LYS A 31 -5.60 -0.34 19.59
C LYS A 31 -4.85 -1.51 18.95
N ALA A 32 -4.77 -1.55 17.62
CA ALA A 32 -4.09 -2.61 16.89
C ALA A 32 -2.57 -2.59 17.12
N LEU A 33 -1.98 -1.41 17.23
CA LEU A 33 -0.54 -1.20 17.46
C LEU A 33 -0.17 -1.31 18.95
N ASN A 34 -1.16 -1.46 19.84
CA ASN A 34 -0.98 -1.46 21.30
C ASN A 34 -0.20 -0.23 21.82
N ILE A 35 -0.56 0.96 21.31
CA ILE A 35 0.00 2.25 21.69
C ILE A 35 -1.12 3.25 22.02
N ASN A 36 -0.76 4.41 22.56
CA ASN A 36 -1.68 5.53 22.72
C ASN A 36 -1.60 6.49 21.51
N PRO A 37 -2.60 7.38 21.30
CA PRO A 37 -2.58 8.33 20.20
C PRO A 37 -1.34 9.23 20.16
N PRO A 38 -0.83 9.79 21.28
CA PRO A 38 0.41 10.56 21.26
C PRO A 38 1.61 9.78 20.71
N SER A 39 1.76 8.50 21.06
CA SER A 39 2.84 7.64 20.54
C SER A 39 2.69 7.38 19.04
N LEU A 40 1.46 7.25 18.52
CA LEU A 40 1.23 7.11 17.09
C LEU A 40 1.71 8.36 16.35
N TYR A 41 1.34 9.55 16.82
CA TYR A 41 1.77 10.81 16.22
C TYR A 41 3.28 11.03 16.39
N ALA A 42 3.87 10.67 17.53
CA ALA A 42 5.32 10.77 17.74
C ALA A 42 6.11 9.81 16.84
N ALA A 43 5.59 8.62 16.55
CA ALA A 43 6.25 7.64 15.70
C ALA A 43 6.06 7.93 14.20
N TYR A 44 4.87 8.40 13.82
CA TYR A 44 4.46 8.43 12.41
C TYR A 44 4.03 9.81 11.89
N GLY A 45 3.99 10.83 12.74
CA GLY A 45 3.58 12.20 12.42
C GLY A 45 2.06 12.34 12.28
N SER A 46 1.42 11.51 11.47
CA SER A 46 -0.02 11.50 11.22
C SER A 46 -0.51 10.14 10.73
N LYS A 47 -1.83 9.96 10.63
CA LYS A 47 -2.42 8.80 9.94
C LYS A 47 -1.94 8.71 8.50
N ALA A 48 -1.91 9.83 7.78
CA ALA A 48 -1.37 9.91 6.42
C ALA A 48 0.11 9.54 6.37
N GLY A 49 0.91 10.00 7.34
CA GLY A 49 2.33 9.65 7.45
C GLY A 49 2.58 8.17 7.75
N LEU A 50 1.70 7.51 8.51
CA LEU A 50 1.70 6.05 8.67
C LEU A 50 1.31 5.36 7.34
N PHE A 51 0.25 5.83 6.69
CA PHE A 51 -0.20 5.28 5.41
C PHE A 51 0.86 5.39 4.30
N GLY A 52 1.58 6.51 4.23
CA GLY A 52 2.70 6.68 3.28
C GLY A 52 3.82 5.65 3.49
N ARG A 53 4.10 5.27 4.75
CA ARG A 53 5.05 4.18 5.05
C ARG A 53 4.50 2.82 4.64
N CYS A 54 3.20 2.56 4.85
CA CYS A 54 2.55 1.34 4.36
C CYS A 54 2.61 1.26 2.82
N LEU A 55 2.42 2.38 2.11
CA LEU A 55 2.56 2.43 0.65
C LEU A 55 3.99 2.15 0.20
N ALA A 56 5.00 2.72 0.85
CA ALA A 56 6.40 2.45 0.54
C ALA A 56 6.73 0.96 0.73
N ARG A 57 6.36 0.40 1.89
CA ARG A 57 6.53 -1.02 2.18
C ARG A 57 5.82 -1.91 1.15
N TYR A 58 4.58 -1.58 0.79
CA TYR A 58 3.81 -2.31 -0.22
C TYR A 58 4.52 -2.37 -1.59
N VAL A 59 5.23 -1.30 -1.98
CA VAL A 59 6.03 -1.28 -3.22
C VAL A 59 7.24 -2.21 -3.11
N ASP A 60 7.94 -2.15 -1.98
CA ASP A 60 9.14 -2.95 -1.70
C ASP A 60 8.84 -4.45 -1.60
N GLU A 61 7.64 -4.83 -1.13
CA GLU A 61 7.15 -6.22 -1.09
C GLU A 61 6.89 -6.84 -2.47
N GLY A 62 6.91 -6.03 -3.53
CA GLY A 62 6.75 -6.46 -4.92
C GLY A 62 5.33 -6.25 -5.42
N ASN A 63 5.06 -5.05 -5.93
CA ASN A 63 3.82 -4.75 -6.66
C ASN A 63 3.80 -5.39 -8.07
N LEU A 64 2.65 -5.29 -8.74
CA LEU A 64 2.46 -5.80 -10.11
C LEU A 64 3.50 -5.19 -11.06
N PRO A 65 4.36 -5.98 -11.72
CA PRO A 65 5.42 -5.46 -12.57
C PRO A 65 4.93 -5.10 -13.98
N ALA A 66 3.94 -4.20 -14.04
CA ALA A 66 3.28 -3.81 -15.28
C ALA A 66 4.27 -3.20 -16.29
N ASP A 67 5.28 -2.47 -15.84
CA ASP A 67 6.36 -1.90 -16.66
C ASP A 67 7.21 -2.96 -17.37
N LYS A 68 7.43 -4.11 -16.71
CA LYS A 68 8.20 -5.23 -17.28
C LYS A 68 7.35 -6.12 -18.18
N ILE A 69 6.04 -6.18 -17.90
CA ILE A 69 5.09 -6.99 -18.67
C ILE A 69 4.66 -6.26 -19.95
N LEU A 70 4.38 -4.96 -19.85
CA LEU A 70 3.86 -4.10 -20.92
C LEU A 70 5.00 -3.38 -21.68
N ILE A 71 5.99 -4.15 -22.13
CA ILE A 71 7.12 -3.65 -22.91
C ILE A 71 6.79 -3.60 -24.42
N ALA A 72 7.41 -2.66 -25.13
CA ALA A 72 7.26 -2.54 -26.58
C ALA A 72 7.83 -3.77 -27.31
N GLY A 73 7.20 -4.15 -28.44
CA GLY A 73 7.64 -5.26 -29.28
C GLY A 73 7.09 -6.63 -28.88
N ARG A 74 6.33 -6.74 -27.77
CA ARG A 74 5.61 -7.95 -27.39
C ARG A 74 4.20 -7.99 -28.00
N SER A 75 3.65 -9.19 -28.18
CA SER A 75 2.22 -9.37 -28.47
C SER A 75 1.36 -8.77 -27.36
N LEU A 76 0.39 -7.93 -27.74
CA LEU A 76 -0.57 -7.36 -26.80
C LEU A 76 -1.34 -8.44 -26.04
N ALA A 77 -1.75 -9.51 -26.73
CA ALA A 77 -2.52 -10.59 -26.12
C ALA A 77 -1.72 -11.29 -25.01
N GLU A 78 -0.46 -11.64 -25.29
CA GLU A 78 0.44 -12.28 -24.32
C GLU A 78 0.73 -11.37 -23.12
N ALA A 79 0.96 -10.08 -23.38
CA ALA A 79 1.24 -9.10 -22.33
C ALA A 79 0.04 -8.91 -21.39
N ILE A 80 -1.17 -8.81 -21.95
CA ILE A 80 -2.40 -8.67 -21.17
C ILE A 80 -2.71 -9.94 -20.39
N GLU A 81 -2.53 -11.12 -20.99
CA GLU A 81 -2.71 -12.40 -20.31
C GLU A 81 -1.78 -12.52 -19.09
N GLU A 82 -0.48 -12.27 -19.27
CA GLU A 82 0.49 -12.33 -18.18
C GLU A 82 0.19 -11.30 -17.09
N LEU A 83 -0.21 -10.09 -17.47
CA LEU A 83 -0.58 -9.03 -16.54
C LEU A 83 -1.72 -9.48 -15.62
N PHE A 84 -2.81 -10.01 -16.19
CA PHE A 84 -3.97 -10.44 -15.42
C PHE A 84 -3.68 -11.66 -14.55
N ILE A 85 -2.95 -12.66 -15.06
CA ILE A 85 -2.56 -13.84 -14.27
C ILE A 85 -1.66 -13.41 -13.09
N THR A 86 -0.72 -12.50 -13.33
CA THR A 86 0.20 -11.99 -12.30
C THR A 86 -0.56 -11.19 -11.25
N ALA A 87 -1.45 -10.29 -11.68
CA ALA A 87 -2.30 -9.51 -10.77
C ALA A 87 -3.20 -10.41 -9.93
N ALA A 88 -3.83 -11.42 -10.55
CA ALA A 88 -4.70 -12.37 -9.84
C ALA A 88 -3.94 -13.14 -8.75
N ARG A 89 -2.72 -13.63 -9.04
CA ARG A 89 -1.88 -14.31 -8.05
C ARG A 89 -1.42 -13.38 -6.93
N LEU A 90 -0.99 -12.17 -7.29
CA LEU A 90 -0.45 -11.20 -6.34
C LEU A 90 -1.53 -10.72 -5.36
N TYR A 91 -2.69 -10.32 -5.87
CA TYR A 91 -3.74 -9.69 -5.08
C TYR A 91 -4.57 -10.66 -4.22
N VAL A 92 -4.36 -11.96 -4.36
CA VAL A 92 -4.99 -12.99 -3.50
C VAL A 92 -4.00 -13.70 -2.59
N LYS A 93 -2.69 -13.39 -2.68
CA LYS A 93 -1.61 -14.07 -1.94
C LYS A 93 -1.82 -14.08 -0.43
N SER A 94 -2.40 -13.01 0.11
CA SER A 94 -2.69 -12.87 1.54
C SER A 94 -4.18 -12.56 1.75
N PRO A 95 -4.90 -13.31 2.60
CA PRO A 95 -6.29 -13.01 2.90
C PRO A 95 -6.45 -11.67 3.63
N LEU A 96 -5.40 -11.19 4.30
CA LEU A 96 -5.39 -9.94 5.08
C LEU A 96 -4.89 -8.72 4.28
N GLN A 97 -4.30 -8.94 3.11
CA GLN A 97 -3.71 -7.89 2.26
C GLN A 97 -4.14 -8.09 0.80
N ARG A 98 -5.46 -8.22 0.58
CA ARG A 98 -6.01 -8.40 -0.76
C ARG A 98 -5.96 -7.10 -1.56
N GLY A 99 -5.89 -7.24 -2.88
CA GLY A 99 -5.96 -6.11 -3.80
C GLY A 99 -4.69 -5.23 -3.82
N CYS A 100 -4.86 -4.02 -4.33
CA CYS A 100 -3.77 -3.06 -4.51
C CYS A 100 -3.93 -1.88 -3.55
N LEU A 101 -3.01 -1.75 -2.58
CA LEU A 101 -3.04 -0.65 -1.61
C LEU A 101 -2.94 0.72 -2.26
N VAL A 102 -2.25 0.82 -3.39
CA VAL A 102 -2.15 2.06 -4.16
C VAL A 102 -3.53 2.44 -4.71
N ALA A 103 -4.27 1.48 -5.26
CA ALA A 103 -5.63 1.73 -5.74
C ALA A 103 -6.56 2.17 -4.60
N GLU A 104 -6.40 1.56 -3.42
CA GLU A 104 -7.09 1.96 -2.18
C GLU A 104 -6.79 3.40 -1.76
N GLY A 105 -5.53 3.82 -1.85
CA GLY A 105 -5.12 5.19 -1.55
C GLY A 105 -5.61 6.21 -2.58
N MET A 106 -5.59 5.84 -3.86
CA MET A 106 -6.05 6.71 -4.96
C MET A 106 -7.54 7.05 -4.89
N ARG A 107 -8.35 6.15 -4.31
CA ARG A 107 -9.80 6.32 -4.12
C ARG A 107 -10.18 6.88 -2.75
N ALA A 108 -9.21 7.23 -1.90
CA ALA A 108 -9.51 7.77 -0.58
C ALA A 108 -10.21 9.14 -0.69
N ASP A 109 -11.11 9.46 0.24
CA ASP A 109 -11.73 10.79 0.33
C ASP A 109 -10.75 11.82 0.91
N ASP A 110 -9.82 11.38 1.77
CA ASP A 110 -8.72 12.18 2.28
C ASP A 110 -7.72 12.57 1.17
N GLU A 111 -7.46 13.87 1.03
CA GLU A 111 -6.55 14.41 0.01
C GLU A 111 -5.09 13.98 0.23
N GLN A 112 -4.61 13.98 1.48
CA GLN A 112 -3.21 13.61 1.76
C GLN A 112 -2.97 12.15 1.41
N ALA A 113 -3.93 11.27 1.73
CA ALA A 113 -3.85 9.87 1.35
C ALA A 113 -3.78 9.67 -0.17
N ARG A 114 -4.62 10.40 -0.94
CA ARG A 114 -4.57 10.36 -2.41
C ARG A 114 -3.24 10.87 -2.96
N GLU A 115 -2.75 12.01 -2.46
CA GLU A 115 -1.48 12.58 -2.93
C GLU A 115 -0.28 11.66 -2.66
N LEU A 116 -0.31 10.91 -1.55
CA LEU A 116 0.72 9.91 -1.24
C LEU A 116 0.67 8.70 -2.19
N ALA A 117 -0.50 8.30 -2.68
CA ALA A 117 -0.66 7.16 -3.59
C ALA A 117 -0.32 7.48 -5.05
N LYS A 118 -0.55 8.73 -5.50
CA LYS A 118 -0.29 9.18 -6.87
C LYS A 118 1.12 8.89 -7.40
N PRO A 119 2.21 9.26 -6.72
CA PRO A 119 3.55 9.00 -7.23
C PRO A 119 3.81 7.49 -7.31
N VAL A 120 3.31 6.71 -6.36
CA VAL A 120 3.50 5.24 -6.34
C VAL A 120 2.89 4.56 -7.57
N CYS A 121 1.78 5.08 -8.08
CA CYS A 121 1.16 4.62 -9.33
C CYS A 121 2.01 4.93 -10.58
N LYS A 122 2.81 6.01 -10.54
CA LYS A 122 3.59 6.53 -11.68
C LYS A 122 5.06 6.12 -11.68
N THR A 123 5.61 5.79 -10.52
CA THR A 123 7.05 5.57 -10.36
C THR A 123 7.45 4.18 -10.84
N ARG A 124 7.64 4.03 -12.16
CA ARG A 124 8.58 3.08 -12.79
C ARG A 124 9.12 3.60 -14.12
N ASN A 125 9.59 4.85 -14.13
CA ASN A 125 10.32 5.41 -15.26
C ASN A 125 11.66 6.00 -14.80
N THR A 126 12.53 5.16 -14.25
CA THR A 126 13.98 5.41 -14.13
C THR A 126 14.67 4.10 -13.79
N VAL A 127 15.26 3.45 -14.79
CA VAL A 127 16.71 3.21 -14.89
C VAL A 127 17.02 3.06 -16.39
N TYR A 128 17.73 4.05 -16.95
CA TYR A 128 18.59 3.87 -18.13
C TYR A 128 19.88 3.20 -17.67
#